data_AF-A0A139PPG9-F1
#
_entry.id   AF-A0A139PPG9-F1
#
_cell.length_a   1.000
_cell.length_b   1.000
_cell.length_c   1.000
_cell.angle_alpha   90.00
_cell.angle_beta   90.00
_cell.angle_gamma   90.00
#
_symmetry.space_group_name_H-M   'P 1'
#
loop_
_entity.id
_entity.type
_entity.pdbx_description
1 polymer ?
#
loop_
_entity_poly.entity_id
_entity_poly.type
_entity_poly.pdbx_seq_one_letter_code
_entity_poly.pdbx_strand_id
1 'polypeptide(L)'
;MSQLKKAELISVARGTGGTEIVKDLKDISLLDVYQAVECLGKTGQLFSFHDNPNPNCPVGAHIHDVLDQKLERIQLAMEAELGQTSLEQVVADAESQMKE
;
A
#
# COMPACT_ATOMS: atom_id res chain seq x y z
N MET A 1 3.75 11.55 -8.10
CA MET A 1 2.65 12.29 -8.80
C MET A 1 2.04 11.52 -9.96
N SER A 2 2.79 11.03 -10.96
CA SER A 2 2.20 10.26 -12.08
C SER A 2 1.36 9.06 -11.62
N GLN A 3 1.86 8.34 -10.63
CA GLN A 3 1.21 7.18 -10.00
C GLN A 3 -0.13 7.55 -9.33
N LEU A 4 -0.13 8.55 -8.44
CA LEU A 4 -1.36 9.08 -7.80
C LEU A 4 -2.38 9.61 -8.82
N LYS A 5 -1.91 10.22 -9.92
CA LYS A 5 -2.78 10.67 -11.02
C LYS A 5 -3.40 9.48 -11.76
N LYS A 6 -2.62 8.44 -12.04
CA LYS A 6 -3.09 7.20 -12.68
C LYS A 6 -4.10 6.46 -11.80
N ALA A 7 -3.94 6.54 -10.48
CA ALA A 7 -4.87 6.01 -9.49
C ALA A 7 -6.08 6.93 -9.22
N GLU A 8 -6.21 8.04 -9.96
CA GLU A 8 -7.34 8.98 -9.83
C GLU A 8 -7.50 9.51 -8.39
N LEU A 9 -6.38 9.72 -7.70
CA LEU A 9 -6.35 10.38 -6.38
C LEU A 9 -6.06 11.88 -6.50
N ILE A 10 -5.42 12.29 -7.59
CA ILE A 10 -5.13 13.69 -7.88
C ILE A 10 -5.39 14.04 -9.35
N SER A 11 -5.68 15.32 -9.60
CA SER A 11 -5.64 15.93 -10.91
C SER A 11 -4.38 16.80 -11.02
N VAL A 12 -3.85 16.93 -12.22
CA VAL A 12 -2.68 17.79 -12.49
C VAL A 12 -3.02 18.64 -13.70
N ALA A 13 -3.13 19.96 -13.51
CA ALA A 13 -3.40 20.91 -14.57
C ALA A 13 -2.19 21.01 -15.52
N ARG A 14 -2.46 21.09 -16.83
CA ARG A 14 -1.41 21.37 -17.83
C ARG A 14 -1.11 22.87 -17.82
N GLY A 15 0.17 23.25 -17.82
CA GLY A 15 0.59 24.66 -17.87
C GLY A 15 1.18 25.14 -16.54
N THR A 16 0.58 26.18 -15.94
CA THR A 16 1.11 26.99 -14.81
C THR A 16 1.42 26.23 -13.50
N GLY A 17 1.16 24.93 -13.45
CA GLY A 17 1.39 24.09 -12.27
C GLY A 17 0.21 24.14 -11.30
N GLY A 18 -0.20 22.98 -10.81
CA GLY A 18 -1.28 22.82 -9.86
C GLY A 18 -1.62 21.35 -9.71
N THR A 19 -1.73 20.88 -8.46
CA THR A 19 -2.24 19.56 -8.14
C THR A 19 -3.39 19.72 -7.18
N GLU A 20 -4.49 19.06 -7.48
CA GLU A 20 -5.68 19.04 -6.63
C GLU A 20 -6.05 17.60 -6.30
N ILE A 21 -6.56 17.38 -5.10
CA ILE A 21 -7.16 16.11 -4.71
C ILE A 21 -8.54 16.03 -5.36
N VAL A 22 -8.87 14.89 -5.95
CA VAL A 22 -10.09 14.74 -6.77
C VAL A 22 -11.26 14.06 -6.04
N LYS A 23 -11.06 13.65 -4.79
CA LYS A 23 -12.06 13.02 -3.90
C LYS A 23 -12.02 13.68 -2.53
N ASP A 24 -13.08 13.55 -1.75
CA ASP A 24 -13.06 13.97 -0.35
C ASP A 24 -12.01 13.16 0.43
N LEU A 25 -11.29 13.80 1.37
CA LEU A 25 -10.22 13.15 2.14
C LEU A 25 -10.71 11.94 2.96
N LYS A 26 -11.97 11.97 3.40
CA LYS A 26 -12.62 10.86 4.11
C LYS A 26 -12.79 9.61 3.25
N ASP A 27 -12.83 9.78 1.92
CA ASP A 27 -13.04 8.71 0.93
C ASP A 27 -11.72 8.19 0.34
N ILE A 28 -10.59 8.67 0.85
CA ILE A 28 -9.25 8.21 0.47
C ILE A 28 -8.63 7.53 1.69
N SER A 29 -8.46 6.22 1.65
CA SER A 29 -7.77 5.46 2.70
C SER A 29 -6.25 5.50 2.51
N LEU A 30 -5.50 5.16 3.57
CA LEU A 30 -4.07 4.90 3.43
C LEU A 30 -3.79 3.70 2.50
N LEU A 31 -4.72 2.74 2.40
CA LEU A 31 -4.60 1.63 1.44
C LEU A 31 -4.65 2.12 -0.01
N ASP A 32 -5.53 3.08 -0.32
CA ASP A 32 -5.61 3.66 -1.67
C ASP A 32 -4.28 4.33 -2.05
N VAL A 33 -3.70 5.09 -1.12
CA VAL A 33 -2.39 5.74 -1.33
C VAL A 33 -1.29 4.69 -1.48
N TYR A 34 -1.28 3.67 -0.61
CA TYR A 34 -0.30 2.58 -0.61
C TYR A 34 -0.29 1.81 -1.93
N GLN A 35 -1.47 1.45 -2.44
CA GLN A 35 -1.64 0.77 -3.73
C GLN A 35 -1.29 1.69 -4.90
N ALA A 36 -1.67 2.98 -4.83
CA ALA A 36 -1.40 3.93 -5.88
C ALA A 36 0.09 4.14 -6.14
N VAL A 37 0.93 4.07 -5.11
CA VAL A 37 2.39 4.26 -5.22
C VAL A 37 3.17 2.97 -5.50
N GLU A 38 2.48 1.94 -6.00
CA GLU A 38 3.05 0.66 -6.44
C GLU A 38 3.95 -0.03 -5.38
N CYS A 39 3.63 0.12 -4.08
CA CYS A 39 4.42 -0.44 -2.98
C CYS A 39 4.61 -1.97 -3.05
N LEU A 40 3.67 -2.70 -3.65
CA LEU A 40 3.70 -4.16 -3.79
C LEU A 40 4.33 -4.65 -5.11
N GLY A 41 4.85 -3.73 -5.93
CA GLY A 41 5.43 -4.06 -7.23
C GLY A 41 4.45 -4.80 -8.17
N LYS A 42 5.00 -5.58 -9.10
CA LYS A 42 4.21 -6.26 -10.15
C LYS A 42 3.47 -7.51 -9.67
N THR A 43 3.92 -8.11 -8.57
CA THR A 43 3.37 -9.37 -8.05
C THR A 43 2.19 -9.15 -7.11
N GLY A 44 2.04 -7.93 -6.57
CA GLY A 44 1.02 -7.67 -5.55
C GLY A 44 1.34 -8.31 -4.20
N GLN A 45 2.58 -8.78 -4.00
CA GLN A 45 3.00 -9.47 -2.79
C GLN A 45 3.95 -8.60 -1.97
N LEU A 46 3.66 -8.48 -0.67
CA LEU A 46 4.49 -7.76 0.29
C LEU A 46 5.77 -8.54 0.61
N PHE A 47 5.65 -9.87 0.66
CA PHE A 47 6.75 -10.78 1.00
C PHE A 47 7.15 -11.57 -0.24
N SER A 48 8.44 -11.50 -0.59
CA SER A 48 9.01 -12.27 -1.69
C SER A 48 9.71 -13.52 -1.17
N PHE A 49 9.45 -14.66 -1.81
CA PHE A 49 10.20 -15.90 -1.59
C PHE A 49 11.09 -16.23 -2.78
N HIS A 50 12.03 -17.15 -2.57
CA HIS A 50 12.78 -17.75 -3.65
C HIS A 50 11.90 -18.76 -4.38
N ASP A 51 11.65 -18.53 -5.68
CA ASP A 51 10.82 -19.41 -6.51
C ASP A 51 11.34 -20.85 -6.64
N ASN A 52 12.62 -21.08 -6.31
CA ASN A 52 13.26 -22.39 -6.46
C ASN A 52 14.03 -22.78 -5.19
N PRO A 53 13.33 -23.12 -4.09
CA PRO A 53 14.00 -23.66 -2.91
C PRO A 53 14.68 -24.98 -3.23
N ASN A 54 15.78 -25.29 -2.54
CA ASN A 54 16.51 -26.54 -2.75
C ASN A 54 15.64 -27.75 -2.37
N PRO A 55 15.25 -28.63 -3.32
CA PRO A 55 14.39 -29.77 -3.02
C PRO A 55 15.10 -30.85 -2.18
N ASN A 56 16.44 -30.84 -2.14
CA ASN A 56 17.22 -31.77 -1.32
C ASN A 56 17.39 -31.29 0.13
N CYS A 57 16.93 -30.08 0.46
CA CYS A 57 16.93 -29.57 1.82
C CYS A 57 15.54 -29.82 2.44
N PRO A 58 15.42 -30.56 3.56
CA PRO A 58 14.14 -30.82 4.20
C PRO A 58 13.36 -29.57 4.58
N VAL A 59 14.06 -28.47 4.91
CA VAL A 59 13.43 -27.17 5.16
C VAL A 59 13.03 -26.49 3.86
N GLY A 60 13.95 -26.47 2.88
CA GLY A 60 13.73 -25.82 1.59
C GLY A 60 12.54 -26.41 0.84
N ALA A 61 12.45 -27.74 0.77
CA ALA A 61 11.39 -28.44 0.06
C ALA A 61 9.96 -28.14 0.58
N HIS A 62 9.84 -27.63 1.82
CA HIS A 62 8.55 -27.37 2.47
C HIS A 62 8.35 -25.92 2.92
N ILE A 63 9.28 -25.01 2.60
CA ILE A 63 9.25 -23.65 3.15
C ILE A 63 8.00 -22.87 2.71
N HIS A 64 7.55 -23.08 1.47
CA HIS A 64 6.32 -22.49 0.92
C HIS A 64 5.07 -23.03 1.63
N ASP A 65 4.98 -24.35 1.83
CA ASP A 65 3.87 -24.99 2.57
C ASP A 65 3.70 -24.41 3.98
N VAL A 66 4.82 -24.03 4.60
CA VAL A 66 4.85 -23.51 5.97
C VAL A 66 4.51 -22.01 6.03
N LEU A 67 4.99 -21.21 5.07
CA LEU A 67 4.98 -19.75 5.20
C LEU A 67 3.99 -19.02 4.30
N ASP A 68 3.67 -19.50 3.10
CA ASP A 68 2.92 -18.73 2.10
C ASP A 68 1.59 -18.20 2.67
N GLN A 69 0.75 -19.09 3.21
CA GLN A 69 -0.54 -18.71 3.78
C GLN A 69 -0.40 -17.80 5.01
N LYS A 70 0.68 -17.95 5.80
CA LYS A 70 0.89 -17.11 6.98
C LYS A 70 1.24 -15.68 6.56
N LEU A 71 2.11 -15.54 5.56
CA LEU A 71 2.53 -14.25 5.06
C LEU A 71 1.41 -13.55 4.29
N GLU A 72 0.62 -14.29 3.51
CA GLU A 72 -0.60 -13.76 2.87
C GLU A 72 -1.57 -13.19 3.91
N ARG A 73 -1.85 -13.92 4.99
CA ARG A 73 -2.72 -13.43 6.08
C ARG A 73 -2.18 -12.18 6.75
N ILE A 74 -0.86 -12.10 6.94
CA ILE A 74 -0.22 -10.90 7.51
C ILE A 74 -0.38 -9.71 6.57
N GLN A 75 -0.17 -9.91 5.26
CA GLN A 75 -0.39 -8.85 4.27
C GLN A 75 -1.85 -8.39 4.27
N LEU A 76 -2.81 -9.31 4.25
CA LEU A 76 -4.23 -8.96 4.30
C LEU A 76 -4.61 -8.21 5.58
N ALA A 77 -4.02 -8.57 6.73
CA ALA A 77 -4.23 -7.85 7.98
C ALA A 77 -3.66 -6.43 7.92
N MET A 78 -2.47 -6.26 7.34
CA MET A 78 -1.87 -4.93 7.12
C MET A 78 -2.75 -4.09 6.18
N GLU A 79 -3.20 -4.65 5.06
CA GLU A 79 -4.05 -3.95 4.10
C GLU A 79 -5.40 -3.56 4.72
N ALA A 80 -5.99 -4.44 5.54
CA ALA A 80 -7.20 -4.13 6.28
C ALA A 80 -7.00 -2.97 7.28
N GLU A 81 -5.85 -2.89 7.95
CA GLU A 81 -5.53 -1.77 8.84
C GLU A 81 -5.36 -0.45 8.07
N LEU A 82 -4.64 -0.49 6.94
CA LEU A 82 -4.49 0.67 6.06
C LEU A 82 -5.84 1.16 5.51
N GLY A 83 -6.75 0.23 5.22
CA GLY A 83 -8.10 0.53 4.72
C GLY A 83 -9.00 1.22 5.75
N GLN A 84 -8.71 1.10 7.05
CA GLN A 84 -9.49 1.71 8.13
C GLN A 84 -9.11 3.16 8.42
N THR A 85 -7.95 3.63 7.93
CA THR A 85 -7.46 4.98 8.19
C THR A 85 -7.65 5.87 6.97
N SER A 86 -8.49 6.90 7.08
CA SER A 86 -8.71 7.89 6.02
C SER A 86 -7.65 8.98 6.01
N LEU A 87 -7.45 9.65 4.87
CA LEU A 87 -6.54 10.77 4.74
C LEU A 87 -7.04 11.99 5.54
N GLU A 88 -8.35 12.11 5.76
CA GLU A 88 -8.93 13.10 6.67
C GLU A 88 -8.40 12.92 8.09
N GLN A 89 -8.40 11.68 8.61
CA GLN A 89 -7.87 11.38 9.93
C GLN A 89 -6.38 11.75 10.02
N VAL A 90 -5.59 11.38 9.00
CA VAL A 90 -4.15 11.68 8.95
C VAL A 90 -3.88 13.19 8.97
N VAL A 91 -4.66 13.97 8.22
CA VAL A 91 -4.53 15.44 8.20
C VAL A 91 -4.91 16.04 9.55
N ALA A 92 -6.03 15.60 10.13
CA ALA A 92 -6.47 16.06 11.46
C ALA A 92 -5.42 15.76 12.55
N ASP A 93 -4.83 14.56 12.52
CA ASP A 93 -3.77 14.16 13.44
C ASP A 93 -2.54 15.05 13.27
N ALA A 94 -2.09 15.28 12.03
CA ALA A 94 -0.94 16.15 11.75
C ALA A 94 -1.17 17.59 12.25
N GLU A 95 -2.34 18.17 11.97
CA GLU A 95 -2.70 19.51 12.45
C GLU A 95 -2.75 19.60 13.97
N SER A 96 -3.15 18.52 14.66
CA SER A 96 -3.14 18.48 16.12
C SER A 96 -1.74 18.57 16.71
N GLN A 97 -0.74 17.95 16.06
CA GLN A 97 0.65 17.95 16.52
C GLN A 97 1.41 19.25 16.22
N MET A 98 0.92 20.05 15.28
CA MET A 98 1.57 21.31 14.87
C MET A 98 1.13 22.53 15.70
N LYS A 99 0.19 22.38 16.63
CA LYS A 99 -0.37 23.47 17.44
C LYS A 99 0.41 23.77 18.73
N GLU A 100 1.70 23.45 18.78
CA GLU A 100 2.63 23.85 19.86
C GLU A 100 3.32 25.19 19.60
#